data_AF-A0A2K5E5I8-F1
#
_entry.id   AF-A0A2K5E5I8-F1
#
_cell.length_a   1.000
_cell.length_b   1.000
_cell.length_c   1.000
_cell.angle_alpha   90.00
_cell.angle_beta   90.00
_cell.angle_gamma   90.00
#
_symmetry.space_group_name_H-M   'P 1'
#
loop_
_entity.id
_entity.type
_entity.pdbx_description
1 polymer ?
#
loop_
_entity_poly.entity_id
_entity_poly.type
_entity_poly.pdbx_seq_one_letter_code
_entity_poly.pdbx_strand_id
1 'polypeptide(L)'
;MSSPDGPSFPSSGLLSGGTSPSGDEGFFPFVLERRDSFLGGGPGPEEPEDLALQLQQKEKDLLLAAELGKMLLERNEELRRQLETLSTQHSEREERLQQENHELRRGLAARGAEWEARAVELEGDVEALRAQLGEQRSEQQDSGRERARALGELSEQNLRLSQQLAQASQTEQELQRELDTLRGQCQAQALAGAELRTRLESLQGENQMLQSRRQDLEAQIRGLREEVEKGQGRLQTTHEELLLLRRERREHSLELGRARSEAGEALSALRRLQRRVSELEEESRLQDADVSSASLQSELAHSLDEDGQGQGADARGDAPTTRSPKTREASGPQPSPPEESLEPPKKRASLSPAEILEEQEAEVAKLQDEVKAMESWDRPVSTSSTDILIKVQGHRLYYVPIALQQAELQSLREERQRQKELRAHDDPGEALNRALSDRDEAVNKALELSLELKRVSLERDSLSRELLRAISQKVALTQELEAWQDDMQVVIGQQLRSQRQKELSAAASSSTP
;
A
#
# COMPACT_ATOMS: atom_id res chain seq x y z
N MET A 1 -39.83 -33.06 17.03
CA MET A 1 -41.09 -32.30 16.90
C MET A 1 -41.30 -32.06 15.42
N SER A 2 -42.29 -32.57 14.71
CA SER A 2 -43.52 -33.28 15.04
C SER A 2 -43.96 -34.04 13.77
N SER A 3 -44.50 -35.24 13.94
CA SER A 3 -45.17 -36.01 12.87
C SER A 3 -46.50 -35.36 12.46
N PRO A 4 -47.03 -35.64 11.26
CA PRO A 4 -48.45 -35.50 11.00
C PRO A 4 -49.13 -36.86 10.81
N ASP A 5 -50.00 -37.15 11.77
CA ASP A 5 -51.32 -37.77 11.69
C ASP A 5 -51.72 -38.47 10.37
N GLY A 6 -51.97 -39.78 10.50
CA GLY A 6 -52.80 -40.53 9.57
C GLY A 6 -54.30 -40.31 9.86
N PRO A 7 -55.19 -40.59 8.89
CA PRO A 7 -56.61 -40.62 9.15
C PRO A 7 -57.05 -42.05 9.53
N SER A 8 -57.67 -42.15 10.70
CA SER A 8 -58.48 -43.29 11.12
C SER A 8 -59.95 -43.09 10.73
N PHE A 9 -60.74 -44.17 10.88
CA PHE A 9 -62.20 -44.37 10.75
C PHE A 9 -62.66 -45.14 9.50
N PRO A 10 -63.75 -45.94 9.59
CA PRO A 10 -64.17 -46.80 10.70
C PRO A 10 -64.51 -48.24 10.28
N SER A 11 -64.59 -49.11 11.27
CA SER A 11 -65.18 -50.45 11.24
C SER A 11 -66.60 -50.46 10.68
N SER A 12 -66.87 -51.29 9.66
CA SER A 12 -68.21 -51.73 9.26
C SER A 12 -68.12 -52.92 8.30
N GLY A 13 -68.87 -53.99 8.57
CA GLY A 13 -69.25 -54.96 7.55
C GLY A 13 -68.63 -56.36 7.64
N LEU A 14 -68.86 -57.07 8.75
CA LEU A 14 -68.96 -58.53 8.70
C LEU A 14 -70.11 -58.90 7.76
N LEU A 15 -69.80 -59.34 6.55
CA LEU A 15 -70.74 -60.09 5.69
C LEU A 15 -70.30 -61.54 5.65
N SER A 16 -70.66 -62.23 6.74
CA SER A 16 -70.93 -63.67 6.72
C SER A 16 -72.20 -63.88 5.90
N GLY A 17 -72.10 -64.55 4.76
CA GLY A 17 -73.26 -64.83 3.92
C GLY A 17 -72.88 -65.66 2.71
N GLY A 18 -73.03 -66.98 2.81
CA GLY A 18 -72.80 -67.88 1.68
C GLY A 18 -72.72 -69.36 2.03
N THR A 19 -73.46 -69.84 3.03
CA THR A 19 -73.76 -71.28 3.15
C THR A 19 -75.17 -71.49 2.61
N SER A 20 -75.28 -72.05 1.40
CA SER A 20 -76.54 -72.57 0.88
C SER A 20 -77.00 -73.75 1.73
N PRO A 21 -78.32 -73.90 1.96
CA PRO A 21 -78.86 -74.85 2.92
C PRO A 21 -78.83 -76.27 2.36
N SER A 22 -78.31 -77.18 3.16
CA SER A 22 -78.50 -78.61 3.03
C SER A 22 -79.99 -78.95 3.11
N GLY A 23 -80.46 -79.76 2.16
CA GLY A 23 -81.81 -80.30 2.18
C GLY A 23 -82.02 -81.24 3.35
N ASP A 24 -83.08 -81.00 4.10
CA ASP A 24 -83.99 -82.00 4.65
C ASP A 24 -85.05 -81.22 5.41
N GLU A 25 -86.30 -81.30 4.97
CA GLU A 25 -87.46 -81.44 5.86
C GLU A 25 -88.73 -81.53 5.01
N GLY A 26 -89.42 -82.66 5.18
CA GLY A 26 -90.47 -83.15 4.32
C GLY A 26 -91.69 -82.24 4.26
N PHE A 27 -92.17 -82.02 3.03
CA PHE A 27 -93.50 -81.53 2.76
C PHE A 27 -94.19 -82.48 1.77
N PHE A 28 -94.76 -83.56 2.30
CA PHE A 28 -95.71 -84.42 1.58
C PHE A 28 -97.13 -84.08 2.02
N PRO A 29 -97.99 -83.49 1.16
CA PRO A 29 -99.38 -83.25 1.49
C PRO A 29 -100.21 -84.45 1.05
N PHE A 30 -100.09 -85.58 1.75
CA PHE A 30 -101.04 -86.68 1.62
C PHE A 30 -101.40 -87.19 3.02
N VAL A 31 -102.49 -86.64 3.54
CA VAL A 31 -103.22 -87.20 4.68
C VAL A 31 -103.78 -88.54 4.20
N LEU A 32 -103.12 -89.63 4.62
CA LEU A 32 -103.65 -90.97 4.48
C LEU A 32 -104.76 -91.15 5.53
N GLU A 33 -105.97 -90.66 5.22
CA GLU A 33 -107.18 -91.02 5.95
C GLU A 33 -107.44 -92.52 5.74
N ARG A 34 -106.94 -93.31 6.69
CA ARG A 34 -107.24 -94.73 6.82
C ARG A 34 -108.72 -94.88 7.14
N ARG A 35 -109.55 -95.08 6.10
CA ARG A 35 -110.89 -95.65 6.25
C ARG A 35 -110.76 -97.16 6.38
N ASP A 36 -110.63 -97.62 7.61
CA ASP A 36 -111.10 -98.94 7.99
C ASP A 36 -112.63 -98.91 8.02
N SER A 37 -113.27 -100.04 7.68
CA SER A 37 -114.72 -100.34 7.73
C SER A 37 -115.48 -100.22 6.41
N PHE A 38 -115.72 -101.37 5.76
CA PHE A 38 -117.05 -101.94 5.46
C PHE A 38 -116.80 -103.26 4.70
N LEU A 39 -116.65 -104.38 5.41
CA LEU A 39 -117.73 -105.37 5.60
C LEU A 39 -118.62 -105.57 4.36
N GLY A 40 -118.47 -106.76 3.77
CA GLY A 40 -119.62 -107.56 3.34
C GLY A 40 -120.13 -107.29 1.93
N GLY A 41 -119.82 -108.20 1.03
CA GLY A 41 -120.48 -108.28 -0.27
C GLY A 41 -119.68 -109.09 -1.27
N GLY A 42 -119.43 -110.37 -0.98
CA GLY A 42 -119.06 -111.28 -2.06
C GLY A 42 -120.25 -111.40 -3.03
N PRO A 43 -120.04 -111.35 -4.36
CA PRO A 43 -121.01 -111.92 -5.27
C PRO A 43 -120.99 -113.45 -5.06
N GLY A 44 -122.17 -114.07 -5.12
CA GLY A 44 -122.36 -115.51 -5.04
C GLY A 44 -121.64 -116.26 -6.18
N PRO A 45 -121.77 -117.59 -6.26
CA PRO A 45 -120.94 -118.43 -7.10
C PRO A 45 -121.16 -118.09 -8.58
N GLU A 46 -120.31 -117.23 -9.14
CA GLU A 46 -120.20 -117.06 -10.58
C GLU A 46 -119.47 -118.28 -11.14
N GLU A 47 -120.05 -118.84 -12.19
CA GLU A 47 -119.61 -120.05 -12.84
C GLU A 47 -118.11 -119.95 -13.23
N PRO A 48 -117.35 -121.06 -13.19
CA PRO A 48 -115.90 -121.03 -13.37
C PRO A 48 -115.44 -120.41 -14.70
N GLU A 49 -116.33 -120.29 -15.68
CA GLU A 49 -116.06 -119.70 -17.00
C GLU A 49 -116.06 -118.15 -16.99
N ASP A 50 -116.96 -117.51 -16.23
CA ASP A 50 -117.02 -116.05 -16.11
C ASP A 50 -115.89 -115.50 -15.23
N LEU A 51 -115.56 -116.23 -14.15
CA LEU A 51 -114.37 -115.96 -13.35
C LEU A 51 -113.10 -116.09 -14.20
N ALA A 52 -113.03 -117.08 -15.10
CA ALA A 52 -111.89 -117.24 -15.99
C ALA A 52 -111.75 -116.07 -16.99
N LEU A 53 -112.86 -115.58 -17.56
CA LEU A 53 -112.84 -114.42 -18.47
C LEU A 53 -112.48 -113.12 -17.75
N GLN A 54 -113.01 -112.89 -16.54
CA GLN A 54 -112.65 -111.73 -15.72
C GLN A 54 -111.19 -111.78 -15.26
N LEU A 55 -110.68 -112.98 -14.91
CA LEU A 55 -109.26 -113.18 -14.61
C LEU A 55 -108.41 -112.88 -15.84
N GLN A 56 -108.80 -113.33 -17.04
CA GLN A 56 -108.11 -112.99 -18.28
C GLN A 56 -108.12 -111.50 -18.61
N GLN A 57 -109.22 -110.79 -18.35
CA GLN A 57 -109.28 -109.33 -18.51
C GLN A 57 -108.35 -108.63 -17.53
N LYS A 58 -108.36 -109.05 -16.26
CA LYS A 58 -107.43 -108.51 -15.25
C LYS A 58 -105.98 -108.87 -15.55
N GLU A 59 -105.69 -110.04 -16.09
CA GLU A 59 -104.37 -110.43 -16.56
C GLU A 59 -103.90 -109.53 -17.71
N LYS A 60 -104.77 -109.22 -18.68
CA LYS A 60 -104.48 -108.25 -19.75
C LYS A 60 -104.23 -106.84 -19.21
N ASP A 61 -105.06 -106.37 -18.29
CA ASP A 61 -104.90 -105.04 -17.68
C ASP A 61 -103.63 -104.96 -16.82
N LEU A 62 -103.28 -106.03 -16.10
CA LEU A 62 -102.02 -106.12 -15.37
C LEU A 62 -100.81 -106.12 -16.31
N LEU A 63 -100.89 -106.81 -17.45
CA LEU A 63 -99.85 -106.76 -18.48
C LEU A 63 -99.72 -105.35 -19.07
N LEU A 64 -100.83 -104.70 -19.42
CA LEU A 64 -100.82 -103.32 -19.91
C LEU A 64 -100.28 -102.32 -18.87
N ALA A 65 -100.63 -102.49 -17.60
CA ALA A 65 -100.10 -101.68 -16.50
C ALA A 65 -98.60 -101.94 -16.28
N ALA A 66 -98.14 -103.18 -16.44
CA ALA A 66 -96.72 -103.53 -16.38
C ALA A 66 -95.96 -102.95 -17.58
N GLU A 67 -96.54 -102.97 -18.77
CA GLU A 67 -95.99 -102.36 -19.98
C GLU A 67 -95.90 -100.83 -19.84
N LEU A 68 -96.96 -100.17 -19.36
CA LEU A 68 -96.94 -98.74 -19.05
C LEU A 68 -95.94 -98.41 -17.94
N GLY A 69 -95.89 -99.22 -16.89
CA GLY A 69 -94.90 -99.11 -15.81
C GLY A 69 -93.48 -99.24 -16.33
N LYS A 70 -93.24 -100.18 -17.26
CA LYS A 70 -91.95 -100.36 -17.93
C LYS A 70 -91.61 -99.15 -18.80
N MET A 71 -92.54 -98.65 -19.61
CA MET A 71 -92.33 -97.43 -20.41
C MET A 71 -92.05 -96.20 -19.53
N LEU A 72 -92.75 -96.07 -18.40
CA LEU A 72 -92.51 -94.99 -17.43
C LEU A 72 -91.16 -95.14 -16.74
N LEU A 73 -90.72 -96.38 -16.44
CA LEU A 73 -89.39 -96.64 -15.90
C LEU A 73 -88.31 -96.30 -16.92
N GLU A 74 -88.44 -96.77 -18.17
CA GLU A 74 -87.53 -96.44 -19.28
C GLU A 74 -87.45 -94.91 -19.48
N ARG A 75 -88.59 -94.22 -19.47
CA ARG A 75 -88.64 -92.76 -19.58
C ARG A 75 -87.99 -92.06 -18.39
N ASN A 76 -88.21 -92.55 -17.17
CA ASN A 76 -87.53 -92.03 -15.97
C ASN A 76 -86.03 -92.30 -16.02
N GLU A 77 -85.58 -93.45 -16.52
CA GLU A 77 -84.16 -93.75 -16.70
C GLU A 77 -83.53 -92.87 -17.78
N GLU A 78 -84.21 -92.61 -18.89
CA GLU A 78 -83.77 -91.62 -19.88
C GLU A 78 -83.65 -90.22 -19.27
N LEU A 79 -84.65 -89.78 -18.49
CA LEU A 79 -84.60 -88.50 -17.80
C LEU A 79 -83.45 -88.45 -16.78
N ARG A 80 -83.18 -89.55 -16.06
CA ARG A 80 -82.03 -89.65 -15.15
C ARG A 80 -80.72 -89.52 -15.91
N ARG A 81 -80.54 -90.24 -17.01
CA ARG A 81 -79.36 -90.11 -17.90
C ARG A 81 -79.21 -88.69 -18.43
N GLN A 82 -80.32 -88.03 -18.78
CA GLN A 82 -80.32 -86.63 -19.21
C GLN A 82 -79.92 -85.68 -18.08
N LEU A 83 -80.42 -85.88 -16.86
CA LEU A 83 -80.03 -85.10 -15.69
C LEU A 83 -78.56 -85.31 -15.33
N GLU A 84 -78.07 -86.55 -15.41
CA GLU A 84 -76.66 -86.89 -15.19
C GLU A 84 -75.76 -86.23 -16.23
N THR A 85 -76.10 -86.30 -17.53
CA THR A 85 -75.30 -85.63 -18.57
C THR A 85 -75.33 -84.11 -18.46
N LEU A 86 -76.46 -83.52 -18.06
CA LEU A 86 -76.53 -82.09 -17.78
C LEU A 86 -75.71 -81.74 -16.53
N SER A 87 -75.78 -82.53 -15.46
CA SER A 87 -75.03 -82.26 -14.23
C SER A 87 -73.52 -82.36 -14.46
N THR A 88 -73.04 -83.33 -15.26
CA THR A 88 -71.62 -83.39 -15.65
C THR A 88 -71.21 -82.20 -16.51
N GLN A 89 -72.06 -81.78 -17.45
CA GLN A 89 -71.79 -80.57 -18.24
C GLN A 89 -71.76 -79.31 -17.36
N HIS A 90 -72.62 -79.23 -16.34
CA HIS A 90 -72.61 -78.13 -15.38
C HIS A 90 -71.34 -78.13 -14.53
N SER A 91 -70.92 -79.28 -13.98
CA SER A 91 -69.68 -79.37 -13.20
C SER A 91 -68.44 -79.07 -14.05
N GLU A 92 -68.37 -79.58 -15.28
CA GLU A 92 -67.27 -79.25 -16.21
C GLU A 92 -67.22 -77.75 -16.52
N ARG A 93 -68.37 -77.09 -16.69
CA ARG A 93 -68.43 -75.64 -16.91
C ARG A 93 -67.98 -74.87 -15.66
N GLU A 94 -68.40 -75.30 -14.46
CA GLU A 94 -67.95 -74.70 -13.21
C GLU A 94 -66.45 -74.83 -13.02
N GLU A 95 -65.88 -76.00 -13.29
CA GLU A 95 -64.43 -76.23 -13.23
C GLU A 95 -63.67 -75.33 -14.21
N ARG A 96 -64.15 -75.18 -15.45
CA ARG A 96 -63.54 -74.25 -16.44
C ARG A 96 -63.58 -72.82 -15.94
N LEU A 97 -64.72 -72.36 -15.44
CA LEU A 97 -64.84 -71.01 -14.88
C LEU A 97 -63.95 -70.81 -13.65
N GLN A 98 -63.81 -71.82 -12.80
CA GLN A 98 -62.89 -71.77 -11.65
C GLN A 98 -61.44 -71.67 -12.13
N GLN A 99 -61.04 -72.46 -13.13
CA GLN A 99 -59.70 -72.40 -13.72
C GLN A 99 -59.43 -71.03 -14.33
N GLU A 100 -60.32 -70.52 -15.18
CA GLU A 100 -60.22 -69.18 -15.77
C GLU A 100 -60.15 -68.11 -14.68
N ASN A 101 -60.96 -68.21 -13.62
CA ASN A 101 -60.92 -67.27 -12.51
C ASN A 101 -59.57 -67.31 -11.76
N HIS A 102 -59.05 -68.51 -11.51
CA HIS A 102 -57.73 -68.68 -10.89
C HIS A 102 -56.60 -68.13 -11.78
N GLU A 103 -56.66 -68.36 -13.09
CA GLU A 103 -55.71 -67.83 -14.06
C GLU A 103 -55.78 -66.31 -14.12
N LEU A 104 -56.98 -65.73 -14.17
CA LEU A 104 -57.17 -64.28 -14.15
C LEU A 104 -56.65 -63.66 -12.84
N ARG A 105 -56.94 -64.27 -11.68
CA ARG A 105 -56.40 -63.81 -10.39
C ARG A 105 -54.88 -63.84 -10.37
N ARG A 106 -54.25 -64.90 -10.87
CA ARG A 106 -52.79 -65.00 -10.99
C ARG A 106 -52.24 -63.96 -11.97
N GLY A 107 -52.88 -63.76 -13.11
CA GLY A 107 -52.48 -62.77 -14.11
C GLY A 107 -52.57 -61.33 -13.58
N LEU A 108 -53.62 -61.02 -12.82
CA LEU A 108 -53.76 -59.72 -12.14
C LEU A 108 -52.71 -59.53 -11.05
N ALA A 109 -52.42 -60.56 -10.25
CA ALA A 109 -51.38 -60.51 -9.23
C ALA A 109 -49.97 -60.32 -9.85
N ALA A 110 -49.66 -61.04 -10.94
CA ALA A 110 -48.39 -60.90 -11.66
C ALA A 110 -48.21 -59.49 -12.23
N ARG A 111 -49.24 -58.96 -12.91
CA ARG A 111 -49.23 -57.58 -13.39
C ARG A 111 -49.12 -56.57 -12.25
N GLY A 112 -49.80 -56.82 -11.13
CA GLY A 112 -49.69 -56.01 -9.91
C GLY A 112 -48.24 -55.94 -9.42
N ALA A 113 -47.57 -57.09 -9.28
CA ALA A 113 -46.17 -57.16 -8.88
C ALA A 113 -45.22 -56.48 -9.88
N GLU A 114 -45.48 -56.56 -11.19
CA GLU A 114 -44.72 -55.83 -12.20
C GLU A 114 -44.85 -54.31 -12.03
N TRP A 115 -46.06 -53.81 -11.75
CA TRP A 115 -46.29 -52.37 -11.51
C TRP A 115 -45.70 -51.91 -10.18
N GLU A 116 -45.78 -52.72 -9.13
CA GLU A 116 -45.11 -52.45 -7.84
C GLU A 116 -43.59 -52.40 -8.02
N ALA A 117 -42.99 -53.34 -8.78
CA ALA A 117 -41.57 -53.32 -9.08
C ALA A 117 -41.17 -52.04 -9.84
N ARG A 118 -41.92 -51.67 -10.88
CA ARG A 118 -41.69 -50.41 -11.61
C ARG A 118 -41.85 -49.17 -10.74
N ALA A 119 -42.80 -49.18 -9.80
CA ALA A 119 -42.98 -48.08 -8.86
C ALA A 119 -41.76 -47.93 -7.94
N VAL A 120 -41.24 -49.04 -7.40
CA VAL A 120 -40.02 -49.04 -6.57
C VAL A 120 -38.79 -48.60 -7.37
N GLU A 121 -38.64 -49.04 -8.63
CA GLU A 121 -37.56 -48.58 -9.50
C GLU A 121 -37.61 -47.06 -9.70
N LEU A 122 -38.79 -46.51 -10.03
CA LEU A 122 -38.97 -45.07 -10.23
C LEU A 122 -38.80 -44.28 -8.93
N GLU A 123 -39.25 -44.81 -7.79
CA GLU A 123 -38.99 -44.22 -6.47
C GLU A 123 -37.48 -44.14 -6.19
N GLY A 124 -36.75 -45.23 -6.47
CA GLY A 124 -35.30 -45.28 -6.38
C GLY A 124 -34.61 -44.27 -7.30
N ASP A 125 -35.05 -44.15 -8.55
CA ASP A 125 -34.53 -43.16 -9.50
C ASP A 125 -34.77 -41.72 -9.00
N VAL A 126 -35.97 -41.43 -8.46
CA VAL A 126 -36.29 -40.12 -7.89
C VAL A 126 -35.41 -39.82 -6.68
N GLU A 127 -35.18 -40.80 -5.79
CA GLU A 127 -34.28 -40.64 -4.65
C GLU A 127 -32.83 -40.41 -5.08
N ALA A 128 -32.34 -41.17 -6.07
CA ALA A 128 -31.01 -40.99 -6.63
C ALA A 128 -30.83 -39.60 -7.27
N LEU A 129 -31.82 -39.14 -8.05
CA LEU A 129 -31.79 -37.80 -8.64
C LEU A 129 -31.86 -36.70 -7.57
N ARG A 130 -32.63 -36.90 -6.49
CA ARG A 130 -32.65 -35.97 -5.35
C ARG A 130 -31.29 -35.90 -4.64
N ALA A 131 -30.62 -37.04 -4.47
CA ALA A 131 -29.27 -37.10 -3.89
C ALA A 131 -28.25 -36.36 -4.77
N GLN A 132 -28.25 -36.63 -6.08
CA GLN A 132 -27.38 -35.93 -7.05
C GLN A 132 -27.63 -34.42 -7.07
N LEU A 133 -28.90 -33.98 -7.03
CA LEU A 133 -29.23 -32.55 -6.90
C LEU A 133 -28.76 -31.95 -5.58
N GLY A 134 -28.79 -32.73 -4.50
CA GLY A 134 -28.24 -32.36 -3.20
C GLY A 134 -26.74 -32.12 -3.26
N GLU A 135 -25.99 -33.09 -3.81
CA GLU A 135 -24.54 -33.03 -3.99
C GLU A 135 -24.11 -31.85 -4.86
N GLN A 136 -24.74 -31.66 -6.02
CA GLN A 136 -24.47 -30.51 -6.90
C GLN A 136 -24.72 -29.18 -6.20
N ARG A 137 -25.75 -29.08 -5.35
CA ARG A 137 -26.03 -27.87 -4.57
C ARG A 137 -24.96 -27.63 -3.51
N SER A 138 -24.49 -28.67 -2.81
CA SER A 138 -23.37 -28.51 -1.86
C SER A 138 -22.08 -28.10 -2.57
N GLU A 139 -21.74 -28.71 -3.71
CA GLU A 139 -20.56 -28.34 -4.50
C GLU A 139 -20.66 -26.90 -5.01
N GLN A 140 -21.84 -26.45 -5.45
CA GLN A 140 -22.07 -25.06 -5.82
C GLN A 140 -21.90 -24.10 -4.63
N GLN A 141 -22.38 -24.49 -3.44
CA GLN A 141 -22.20 -23.70 -2.23
C GLN A 141 -20.73 -23.65 -1.81
N ASP A 142 -20.01 -24.76 -1.86
CA ASP A 142 -18.61 -24.84 -1.44
C ASP A 142 -17.70 -24.13 -2.43
N SER A 143 -17.89 -24.32 -3.75
CA SER A 143 -17.20 -23.52 -4.76
C SER A 143 -17.55 -22.02 -4.66
N GLY A 144 -18.78 -21.67 -4.28
CA GLY A 144 -19.17 -20.30 -3.96
C GLY A 144 -18.42 -19.73 -2.75
N ARG A 145 -18.27 -20.52 -1.67
CA ARG A 145 -17.50 -20.16 -0.47
C ARG A 145 -16.01 -20.02 -0.79
N GLU A 146 -15.43 -20.91 -1.57
CA GLU A 146 -14.04 -20.84 -2.01
C GLU A 146 -13.78 -19.60 -2.86
N ARG A 147 -14.67 -19.30 -3.82
CA ARG A 147 -14.60 -18.05 -4.59
C ARG A 147 -14.68 -16.82 -3.68
N ALA A 148 -15.57 -16.81 -2.69
CA ALA A 148 -15.68 -15.72 -1.74
C ALA A 148 -14.41 -15.58 -0.87
N ARG A 149 -13.79 -16.69 -0.44
CA ARG A 149 -12.52 -16.69 0.29
C ARG A 149 -11.38 -16.14 -0.57
N ALA A 150 -11.23 -16.63 -1.81
CA ALA A 150 -10.21 -16.16 -2.73
C ALA A 150 -10.37 -14.66 -3.06
N LEU A 151 -11.61 -14.18 -3.26
CA LEU A 151 -11.88 -12.75 -3.44
C LEU A 151 -11.53 -11.95 -2.18
N GLY A 152 -11.80 -12.49 -0.99
CA GLY A 152 -11.39 -11.91 0.29
C GLY A 152 -9.87 -11.75 0.38
N GLU A 153 -9.12 -12.82 0.15
CA GLU A 153 -7.65 -12.81 0.16
C GLU A 153 -7.06 -11.82 -0.86
N LEU A 154 -7.59 -11.80 -2.10
CA LEU A 154 -7.17 -10.83 -3.11
C LEU A 154 -7.50 -9.38 -2.71
N SER A 155 -8.64 -9.15 -2.06
CA SER A 155 -9.00 -7.81 -1.58
C SER A 155 -8.09 -7.35 -0.43
N GLU A 156 -7.71 -8.25 0.48
CA GLU A 156 -6.76 -7.97 1.55
C GLU A 156 -5.37 -7.69 0.99
N GLN A 157 -4.90 -8.49 0.02
CA GLN A 157 -3.62 -8.25 -0.66
C GLN A 157 -3.61 -6.89 -1.36
N ASN A 158 -4.68 -6.54 -2.09
CA ASN A 158 -4.80 -5.23 -2.71
C ASN A 158 -4.78 -4.09 -1.68
N LEU A 159 -5.44 -4.26 -0.53
CA LEU A 159 -5.41 -3.28 0.55
C LEU A 159 -4.00 -3.14 1.14
N ARG A 160 -3.31 -4.26 1.43
CA ARG A 160 -1.93 -4.26 1.94
C ARG A 160 -0.97 -3.57 0.97
N LEU A 161 -1.05 -3.90 -0.33
CA LEU A 161 -0.25 -3.25 -1.37
C LEU A 161 -0.55 -1.75 -1.47
N SER A 162 -1.83 -1.36 -1.41
CA SER A 162 -2.22 0.05 -1.42
C SER A 162 -1.67 0.81 -0.21
N GLN A 163 -1.68 0.19 0.98
CA GLN A 163 -1.07 0.75 2.19
C GLN A 163 0.45 0.88 2.06
N GLN A 164 1.13 -0.12 1.51
CA GLN A 164 2.58 -0.08 1.26
C GLN A 164 2.94 1.02 0.26
N LEU A 165 2.16 1.18 -0.81
CA LEU A 165 2.34 2.27 -1.77
C LEU A 165 2.11 3.64 -1.12
N ALA A 166 1.10 3.76 -0.26
CA ALA A 166 0.86 5.00 0.50
C ALA A 166 2.04 5.32 1.43
N GLN A 167 2.56 4.33 2.17
CA GLN A 167 3.73 4.50 3.02
C GLN A 167 4.98 4.88 2.21
N ALA A 168 5.24 4.21 1.08
CA ALA A 168 6.35 4.54 0.20
C ALA A 168 6.22 5.96 -0.37
N SER A 169 5.01 6.40 -0.70
CA SER A 169 4.76 7.77 -1.16
C SER A 169 4.98 8.81 -0.04
N GLN A 170 4.68 8.47 1.22
CA GLN A 170 4.93 9.34 2.36
C GLN A 170 6.43 9.50 2.61
N THR A 171 7.18 8.39 2.62
CA THR A 171 8.64 8.44 2.80
C THR A 171 9.32 9.14 1.63
N GLU A 172 8.83 8.96 0.39
CA GLU A 172 9.32 9.72 -0.76
C GLU A 172 9.10 11.22 -0.57
N GLN A 173 7.91 11.64 -0.12
CA GLN A 173 7.64 13.06 0.16
C GLN A 173 8.51 13.61 1.30
N GLU A 174 8.78 12.83 2.34
CA GLU A 174 9.70 13.22 3.42
C GLU A 174 11.11 13.44 2.88
N LEU A 175 11.64 12.49 2.11
CA LEU A 175 12.94 12.61 1.45
C LEU A 175 12.99 13.79 0.46
N GLN A 176 11.91 14.05 -0.28
CA GLN A 176 11.81 15.22 -1.16
C GLN A 176 11.91 16.53 -0.36
N ARG A 177 11.22 16.63 0.79
CA ARG A 177 11.33 17.80 1.68
C ARG A 177 12.76 17.94 2.21
N GLU A 178 13.38 16.85 2.65
CA GLU A 178 14.78 16.86 3.10
C GLU A 178 15.72 17.35 1.98
N LEU A 179 15.59 16.82 0.76
CA LEU A 179 16.36 17.26 -0.39
C LEU A 179 16.17 18.75 -0.68
N ASP A 180 14.95 19.26 -0.61
CA ASP A 180 14.68 20.68 -0.83
C ASP A 180 15.27 21.55 0.29
N THR A 181 15.24 21.09 1.54
CA THR A 181 15.92 21.80 2.64
C THR A 181 17.43 21.81 2.45
N LEU A 182 18.05 20.69 2.06
CA LEU A 182 19.49 20.60 1.77
C LEU A 182 19.87 21.46 0.56
N ARG A 183 19.06 21.46 -0.50
CA ARG A 183 19.24 22.37 -1.65
C ARG A 183 19.17 23.82 -1.21
N GLY A 184 18.21 24.18 -0.36
CA GLY A 184 18.11 25.51 0.23
C GLY A 184 19.34 25.89 1.06
N GLN A 185 19.86 24.97 1.87
CA GLN A 185 21.09 25.17 2.64
C GLN A 185 22.30 25.38 1.73
N CYS A 186 22.48 24.56 0.70
CA CYS A 186 23.55 24.71 -0.29
C CYS A 186 23.45 26.05 -1.04
N GLN A 187 22.24 26.47 -1.41
CA GLN A 187 22.02 27.78 -2.03
C GLN A 187 22.37 28.93 -1.08
N ALA A 188 21.94 28.86 0.18
CA ALA A 188 22.29 29.86 1.19
C ALA A 188 23.80 29.93 1.44
N GLN A 189 24.50 28.79 1.50
CA GLN A 189 25.95 28.75 1.60
C GLN A 189 26.64 29.32 0.36
N ALA A 190 26.12 29.06 -0.84
CA ALA A 190 26.64 29.64 -2.07
C ALA A 190 26.49 31.17 -2.09
N LEU A 191 25.34 31.69 -1.64
CA LEU A 191 25.10 33.13 -1.50
C LEU A 191 26.04 33.76 -0.45
N ALA A 192 26.15 33.16 0.74
CA ALA A 192 27.08 33.63 1.78
C ALA A 192 28.54 33.58 1.28
N GLY A 193 28.91 32.56 0.53
CA GLY A 193 30.21 32.46 -0.13
C GLY A 193 30.43 33.56 -1.17
N ALA A 194 29.42 33.89 -1.97
CA ALA A 194 29.47 35.01 -2.90
C ALA A 194 29.63 36.36 -2.17
N GLU A 195 28.87 36.59 -1.10
CA GLU A 195 29.02 37.79 -0.26
C GLU A 195 30.44 37.92 0.30
N LEU A 196 31.01 36.84 0.85
CA LEU A 196 32.39 36.85 1.35
C LEU A 196 33.41 37.13 0.24
N ARG A 197 33.22 36.57 -0.96
CA ARG A 197 34.08 36.87 -2.12
C ARG A 197 34.05 38.35 -2.48
N THR A 198 32.87 38.96 -2.57
CA THR A 198 32.75 40.40 -2.85
C THR A 198 33.41 41.26 -1.77
N ARG A 199 33.31 40.87 -0.49
CA ARG A 199 34.02 41.53 0.61
C ARG A 199 35.54 41.40 0.45
N LEU A 200 36.05 40.22 0.11
CA LEU A 200 37.47 40.01 -0.15
C LEU A 200 37.95 40.85 -1.34
N GLU A 201 37.20 40.90 -2.43
CA GLU A 201 37.52 41.73 -3.60
C GLU A 201 37.58 43.22 -3.22
N SER A 202 36.64 43.71 -2.39
CA SER A 202 36.66 45.10 -1.90
C SER A 202 37.89 45.41 -1.04
N LEU A 203 38.23 44.53 -0.08
CA LEU A 203 39.41 44.68 0.77
C LEU A 203 40.71 44.55 -0.03
N GLN A 204 40.75 43.67 -1.03
CA GLN A 204 41.88 43.57 -1.95
C GLN A 204 42.07 44.86 -2.75
N GLY A 205 40.98 45.46 -3.25
CA GLY A 205 41.02 46.76 -3.91
C GLY A 205 41.54 47.87 -3.00
N GLU A 206 41.05 47.94 -1.76
CA GLU A 206 41.56 48.89 -0.75
C GLU A 206 43.05 48.67 -0.45
N ASN A 207 43.48 47.41 -0.31
CA ASN A 207 44.88 47.10 -0.06
C ASN A 207 45.77 47.53 -1.24
N GLN A 208 45.35 47.31 -2.47
CA GLN A 208 46.05 47.78 -3.67
C GLN A 208 46.15 49.31 -3.70
N MET A 209 45.08 50.02 -3.35
CA MET A 209 45.09 51.49 -3.24
C MET A 209 46.04 51.99 -2.14
N LEU A 210 46.11 51.30 -1.00
CA LEU A 210 47.07 51.62 0.05
C LEU A 210 48.51 51.31 -0.37
N GLN A 211 48.72 50.22 -1.14
CA GLN A 211 50.03 49.88 -1.68
C GLN A 211 50.51 50.91 -2.70
N SER A 212 49.67 51.36 -3.63
CA SER A 212 50.04 52.43 -4.58
C SER A 212 50.35 53.73 -3.83
N ARG A 213 49.51 54.11 -2.85
CA ARG A 213 49.79 55.27 -2.00
C ARG A 213 51.11 55.15 -1.24
N ARG A 214 51.44 53.96 -0.73
CA ARG A 214 52.74 53.70 -0.08
C ARG A 214 53.89 53.88 -1.05
N GLN A 215 53.77 53.33 -2.27
CA GLN A 215 54.78 53.47 -3.33
C GLN A 215 55.00 54.95 -3.72
N ASP A 216 53.92 55.72 -3.85
CA ASP A 216 54.01 57.17 -4.12
C ASP A 216 54.74 57.91 -3.01
N LEU A 217 54.40 57.62 -1.74
CA LEU A 217 55.08 58.22 -0.58
C LEU A 217 56.54 57.79 -0.49
N GLU A 218 56.86 56.52 -0.78
CA GLU A 218 58.24 56.06 -0.87
C GLU A 218 59.02 56.79 -1.98
N ALA A 219 58.40 57.02 -3.14
CA ALA A 219 58.99 57.79 -4.23
C ALA A 219 59.22 59.25 -3.84
N GLN A 220 58.27 59.88 -3.14
CA GLN A 220 58.42 61.23 -2.57
C GLN A 220 59.58 61.28 -1.57
N ILE A 221 59.69 60.30 -0.67
CA ILE A 221 60.80 60.21 0.30
C ILE A 221 62.14 60.04 -0.44
N ARG A 222 62.21 59.21 -1.48
CA ARG A 222 63.42 59.06 -2.30
C ARG A 222 63.80 60.38 -2.97
N GLY A 223 62.83 61.09 -3.59
CA GLY A 223 63.06 62.40 -4.20
C GLY A 223 63.59 63.43 -3.19
N LEU A 224 62.98 63.53 -2.00
CA LEU A 224 63.46 64.41 -0.93
C LEU A 224 64.87 64.02 -0.45
N ARG A 225 65.21 62.73 -0.37
CA ARG A 225 66.57 62.28 -0.02
C ARG A 225 67.57 62.71 -1.09
N GLU A 226 67.26 62.54 -2.37
CA GLU A 226 68.11 63.02 -3.47
C GLU A 226 68.29 64.54 -3.43
N GLU A 227 67.25 65.30 -3.10
CA GLU A 227 67.36 66.75 -2.91
C GLU A 227 68.26 67.11 -1.72
N VAL A 228 68.16 66.37 -0.61
CA VAL A 228 69.07 66.53 0.53
C VAL A 228 70.51 66.19 0.15
N GLU A 229 70.74 65.10 -0.59
CA GLU A 229 72.08 64.73 -1.09
C GLU A 229 72.64 65.78 -2.05
N LYS A 230 71.83 66.28 -3.00
CA LYS A 230 72.20 67.41 -3.87
C LYS A 230 72.52 68.66 -3.05
N GLY A 231 71.72 68.95 -2.03
CA GLY A 231 71.95 70.04 -1.08
C GLY A 231 73.25 69.87 -0.30
N GLN A 232 73.54 68.67 0.19
CA GLN A 232 74.80 68.32 0.86
C GLN A 232 75.99 68.45 -0.08
N GLY A 233 75.88 67.97 -1.33
CA GLY A 233 76.91 68.13 -2.35
C GLY A 233 77.21 69.61 -2.64
N ARG A 234 76.17 70.44 -2.77
CA ARG A 234 76.34 71.91 -2.87
C ARG A 234 77.05 72.48 -1.64
N LEU A 235 76.62 72.09 -0.43
CA LEU A 235 77.29 72.53 0.80
C LEU A 235 78.77 72.11 0.83
N GLN A 236 79.11 70.89 0.40
CA GLN A 236 80.49 70.42 0.29
C GLN A 236 81.30 71.29 -0.67
N THR A 237 80.80 71.56 -1.88
CA THR A 237 81.50 72.44 -2.84
C THR A 237 81.73 73.84 -2.26
N THR A 238 80.72 74.47 -1.66
CA THR A 238 80.88 75.78 -1.00
C THR A 238 81.84 75.70 0.19
N HIS A 239 81.90 74.58 0.91
CA HIS A 239 82.85 74.38 1.99
C HIS A 239 84.29 74.27 1.48
N GLU A 240 84.52 73.53 0.39
CA GLU A 240 85.81 73.42 -0.29
C GLU A 240 86.28 74.79 -0.80
N GLU A 241 85.39 75.56 -1.44
CA GLU A 241 85.65 76.95 -1.85
C GLU A 241 86.03 77.84 -0.66
N LEU A 242 85.28 77.76 0.45
CA LEU A 242 85.61 78.50 1.68
C LEU A 242 86.97 78.10 2.26
N LEU A 243 87.37 76.82 2.16
CA LEU A 243 88.68 76.36 2.59
C LEU A 243 89.79 76.90 1.69
N LEU A 244 89.58 76.94 0.37
CA LEU A 244 90.51 77.55 -0.58
C LEU A 244 90.69 79.05 -0.29
N LEU A 245 89.59 79.80 -0.17
CA LEU A 245 89.62 81.23 0.20
C LEU A 245 90.30 81.46 1.55
N ARG A 246 90.13 80.56 2.52
CA ARG A 246 90.85 80.63 3.81
C ARG A 246 92.35 80.36 3.66
N ARG A 247 92.77 79.48 2.74
CA ARG A 247 94.19 79.23 2.43
C ARG A 247 94.80 80.44 1.73
N GLU A 248 94.16 80.96 0.69
CA GLU A 248 94.57 82.18 -0.01
C GLU A 248 94.69 83.35 0.95
N ARG A 249 93.69 83.57 1.83
CA ARG A 249 93.78 84.61 2.87
C ARG A 249 94.97 84.41 3.81
N ARG A 250 95.29 83.16 4.19
CA ARG A 250 96.46 82.86 5.03
C ARG A 250 97.75 83.15 4.27
N GLU A 251 97.85 82.75 3.01
CA GLU A 251 98.99 83.03 2.13
C GLU A 251 99.19 84.54 1.98
N HIS A 252 98.15 85.29 1.64
CA HIS A 252 98.20 86.76 1.62
C HIS A 252 98.59 87.36 2.97
N SER A 253 98.12 86.81 4.09
CA SER A 253 98.54 87.29 5.41
C SER A 253 100.03 87.00 5.70
N LEU A 254 100.56 85.89 5.20
CA LEU A 254 101.99 85.54 5.28
C LEU A 254 102.82 86.43 4.36
N GLU A 255 102.34 86.70 3.14
CA GLU A 255 102.96 87.64 2.19
C GLU A 255 103.00 89.06 2.77
N LEU A 256 101.89 89.54 3.33
CA LEU A 256 101.85 90.80 4.07
C LEU A 256 102.80 90.77 5.27
N GLY A 257 102.94 89.63 5.96
CA GLY A 257 103.90 89.43 7.04
C GLY A 257 105.36 89.53 6.56
N ARG A 258 105.70 88.88 5.44
CA ARG A 258 107.03 88.93 4.80
C ARG A 258 107.36 90.34 4.33
N ALA A 259 106.42 90.99 3.63
CA ALA A 259 106.57 92.38 3.20
C ALA A 259 106.77 93.32 4.40
N ARG A 260 106.05 93.09 5.52
CA ARG A 260 106.26 93.83 6.77
C ARG A 260 107.62 93.57 7.40
N SER A 261 108.12 92.32 7.42
CA SER A 261 109.45 92.02 7.94
C SER A 261 110.55 92.58 7.05
N GLU A 262 110.43 92.47 5.73
CA GLU A 262 111.35 93.07 4.76
C GLU A 262 111.38 94.59 4.89
N ALA A 263 110.21 95.24 5.02
CA ALA A 263 110.13 96.66 5.32
C ALA A 263 110.76 96.99 6.68
N GLY A 264 110.55 96.16 7.71
CA GLY A 264 111.19 96.31 9.01
C GLY A 264 112.72 96.16 8.96
N GLU A 265 113.23 95.22 8.17
CA GLU A 265 114.65 95.03 7.90
C GLU A 265 115.24 96.21 7.12
N ALA A 266 114.56 96.67 6.07
CA ALA A 266 114.94 97.86 5.32
C ALA A 266 114.95 99.10 6.22
N LEU A 267 113.96 99.28 7.10
CA LEU A 267 113.95 100.33 8.12
C LEU A 267 115.10 100.16 9.13
N SER A 268 115.42 98.94 9.55
CA SER A 268 116.56 98.68 10.44
C SER A 268 117.91 98.90 9.76
N ALA A 269 118.00 98.62 8.46
CA ALA A 269 119.16 98.87 7.62
C ALA A 269 119.31 100.38 7.38
N LEU A 270 118.22 101.10 7.11
CA LEU A 270 118.18 102.56 7.11
C LEU A 270 118.65 103.12 8.45
N ARG A 271 118.20 102.59 9.59
CA ARG A 271 118.69 103.02 10.91
C ARG A 271 120.17 102.69 11.12
N ARG A 272 120.68 101.58 10.59
CA ARG A 272 122.10 101.21 10.65
C ARG A 272 122.96 102.10 9.76
N LEU A 273 122.50 102.40 8.55
CA LEU A 273 123.12 103.35 7.64
C LEU A 273 123.05 104.75 8.23
N GLN A 274 121.95 105.17 8.84
CA GLN A 274 121.86 106.43 9.58
C GLN A 274 122.85 106.47 10.74
N ARG A 275 123.03 105.37 11.49
CA ARG A 275 124.10 105.28 12.50
C ARG A 275 125.49 105.35 11.90
N ARG A 276 125.73 104.73 10.75
CA ARG A 276 127.01 104.80 10.05
C ARG A 276 127.26 106.19 9.46
N VAL A 277 126.22 106.85 8.97
CA VAL A 277 126.24 108.25 8.55
C VAL A 277 126.52 109.14 9.75
N SER A 278 125.89 108.92 10.91
CA SER A 278 126.21 109.67 12.13
C SER A 278 127.62 109.39 12.64
N GLU A 279 128.13 108.16 12.53
CA GLU A 279 129.54 107.83 12.82
C GLU A 279 130.49 108.50 11.85
N LEU A 280 130.20 108.53 10.54
CA LEU A 280 130.99 109.26 9.55
C LEU A 280 130.87 110.78 9.73
N GLU A 281 129.71 111.27 10.16
CA GLU A 281 129.52 112.65 10.62
C GLU A 281 130.34 112.90 11.90
N GLU A 282 130.49 111.95 12.82
CA GLU A 282 131.36 112.07 14.00
C GLU A 282 132.85 111.97 13.64
N GLU A 283 133.23 111.10 12.70
CA GLU A 283 134.59 110.97 12.16
C GLU A 283 135.00 112.21 11.36
N SER A 284 134.07 112.85 10.63
CA SER A 284 134.28 114.19 10.04
C SER A 284 134.27 115.29 11.10
N ARG A 285 133.38 115.26 12.10
CA ARG A 285 133.41 116.20 13.25
C ARG A 285 134.70 116.11 14.08
N LEU A 286 135.42 114.99 14.09
CA LEU A 286 136.72 114.84 14.75
C LEU A 286 137.90 115.28 13.86
N GLN A 287 137.76 115.25 12.53
CA GLN A 287 138.74 115.80 11.58
C GLN A 287 138.56 117.33 11.38
N ASP A 288 137.35 117.84 11.57
CA ASP A 288 136.99 119.25 11.46
C ASP A 288 137.19 120.03 12.79
N ALA A 289 137.61 119.37 13.88
CA ALA A 289 137.78 119.97 15.22
C ALA A 289 139.13 120.68 15.48
N ASP A 290 140.17 120.46 14.66
CA ASP A 290 141.46 121.17 14.77
C ASP A 290 141.57 122.42 13.88
N VAL A 291 140.54 122.75 13.09
CA VAL A 291 140.52 123.96 12.26
C VAL A 291 139.22 124.74 12.44
N SER A 292 139.31 125.74 13.32
CA SER A 292 138.58 127.01 13.25
C SER A 292 137.11 127.05 13.65
N SER A 293 136.92 127.48 14.90
CA SER A 293 136.21 128.72 15.24
C SER A 293 135.58 129.51 14.06
N ALA A 294 134.30 129.28 13.76
CA ALA A 294 133.41 130.31 13.23
C ALA A 294 131.96 129.83 13.14
N SER A 295 131.09 130.67 13.72
CA SER A 295 129.72 130.92 13.30
C SER A 295 128.58 130.03 13.81
N LEU A 296 127.80 130.70 14.66
CA LEU A 296 126.45 130.42 15.11
C LEU A 296 125.41 130.37 13.97
N GLN A 297 124.28 129.69 14.27
CA GLN A 297 122.91 129.85 13.75
C GLN A 297 122.51 129.19 12.41
N SER A 298 121.52 128.27 12.46
CA SER A 298 120.18 128.51 11.90
C SER A 298 119.20 127.34 12.11
N GLU A 299 118.15 127.62 12.89
CA GLU A 299 116.82 127.07 12.68
C GLU A 299 116.22 127.66 11.39
N LEU A 300 115.48 126.87 10.61
CA LEU A 300 114.08 127.12 10.21
C LEU A 300 113.65 126.23 9.02
N ALA A 301 112.57 125.50 9.28
CA ALA A 301 111.29 125.48 8.54
C ALA A 301 111.17 125.04 7.06
N HIS A 302 109.96 124.50 6.83
CA HIS A 302 109.13 124.47 5.61
C HIS A 302 109.34 123.28 4.65
N SER A 303 108.32 122.67 4.01
CA SER A 303 106.86 122.89 3.94
C SER A 303 106.25 122.03 2.81
N LEU A 304 104.91 121.86 2.82
CA LEU A 304 103.97 121.77 1.67
C LEU A 304 104.03 120.48 0.80
N ASP A 305 102.97 119.65 0.78
CA ASP A 305 101.68 119.74 0.05
C ASP A 305 101.81 119.49 -1.47
N GLU A 306 101.11 118.48 -2.01
CA GLU A 306 100.07 118.67 -3.04
C GLU A 306 99.46 117.36 -3.58
N ASP A 307 98.22 117.51 -4.02
CA ASP A 307 97.18 116.56 -4.40
C ASP A 307 97.35 115.84 -5.76
N GLY A 308 96.50 114.82 -5.99
CA GLY A 308 96.34 114.17 -7.29
C GLY A 308 95.14 113.22 -7.37
N GLN A 309 94.04 113.73 -7.93
CA GLN A 309 92.69 113.18 -8.10
C GLN A 309 92.52 112.02 -9.12
N GLY A 310 91.44 111.23 -8.98
CA GLY A 310 90.75 110.64 -10.14
C GLY A 310 89.88 109.37 -9.93
N GLN A 311 88.54 109.57 -9.78
CA GLN A 311 87.34 108.90 -10.36
C GLN A 311 87.34 107.37 -10.65
N GLY A 312 86.28 106.56 -10.47
CA GLY A 312 84.88 106.76 -10.07
C GLY A 312 84.02 105.46 -10.28
N ALA A 313 82.81 105.45 -9.69
CA ALA A 313 81.55 104.72 -10.04
C ALA A 313 81.54 103.16 -10.07
N ASP A 314 80.48 102.38 -9.80
CA ASP A 314 79.11 102.54 -9.29
C ASP A 314 78.51 101.14 -8.98
N ALA A 315 77.35 101.14 -8.30
CA ALA A 315 76.24 100.15 -8.36
C ALA A 315 76.18 98.85 -7.49
N ARG A 316 75.27 98.92 -6.49
CA ARG A 316 74.06 98.08 -6.20
C ARG A 316 74.12 96.61 -5.72
N GLY A 317 73.25 96.35 -4.71
CA GLY A 317 72.44 95.13 -4.50
C GLY A 317 72.78 94.35 -3.22
N ASP A 318 72.12 94.56 -2.07
CA ASP A 318 70.82 94.03 -1.56
C ASP A 318 70.89 92.70 -0.76
N ALA A 319 70.58 92.80 0.56
CA ALA A 319 69.93 91.85 1.49
C ALA A 319 70.54 90.42 1.70
N PRO A 320 70.24 89.63 2.78
CA PRO A 320 69.04 89.64 3.63
C PRO A 320 69.18 89.36 5.18
N THR A 321 68.16 89.81 5.92
CA THR A 321 67.27 89.04 6.83
C THR A 321 67.79 88.36 8.12
N THR A 322 67.42 89.02 9.24
CA THR A 322 66.76 88.53 10.47
C THR A 322 67.45 87.61 11.49
N ARG A 323 67.45 88.10 12.74
CA ARG A 323 67.31 87.33 13.97
C ARG A 323 66.04 87.80 14.70
N SER A 324 65.26 86.88 15.25
CA SER A 324 64.48 87.01 16.50
C SER A 324 63.80 85.69 16.88
N PRO A 325 63.68 85.34 18.17
CA PRO A 325 62.95 84.16 18.65
C PRO A 325 61.70 84.49 19.51
N LYS A 326 60.96 83.41 19.85
CA LYS A 326 60.02 83.18 20.97
C LYS A 326 58.51 83.42 20.78
N THR A 327 57.79 82.30 21.05
CA THR A 327 56.46 82.11 21.70
C THR A 327 55.24 82.67 20.94
N ARG A 328 54.11 81.97 20.80
CA ARG A 328 53.25 81.36 21.83
C ARG A 328 52.03 80.67 21.17
N GLU A 329 51.60 79.55 21.76
CA GLU A 329 50.23 78.98 21.87
C GLU A 329 49.29 78.73 20.67
N ALA A 330 48.43 77.72 20.92
CA ALA A 330 47.20 77.30 20.25
C ALA A 330 47.40 76.45 18.99
N SER A 331 46.88 75.22 18.85
CA SER A 331 45.54 74.76 19.23
C SER A 331 45.45 73.22 19.30
N GLY A 332 44.54 72.73 20.16
CA GLY A 332 44.02 71.35 20.16
C GLY A 332 44.66 70.46 21.23
N PRO A 333 43.92 70.06 22.28
CA PRO A 333 42.98 68.95 22.09
C PRO A 333 41.67 68.98 22.93
N GLN A 334 40.69 68.22 22.42
CA GLN A 334 39.45 67.72 23.07
C GLN A 334 38.30 68.73 23.31
N PRO A 335 37.03 68.30 23.16
CA PRO A 335 36.36 67.64 24.28
C PRO A 335 35.44 66.43 23.95
N SER A 336 35.26 65.64 25.01
CA SER A 336 34.06 64.91 25.46
C SER A 336 33.49 63.72 24.67
N PRO A 337 33.30 62.57 25.36
CA PRO A 337 32.10 61.75 25.21
C PRO A 337 30.94 62.34 26.05
N PRO A 338 29.68 61.99 25.75
CA PRO A 338 28.69 61.77 26.79
C PRO A 338 28.23 60.32 26.76
N GLU A 339 28.38 59.66 27.91
CA GLU A 339 27.52 58.55 28.28
C GLU A 339 26.10 59.09 28.44
N GLU A 340 25.17 58.58 27.64
CA GLU A 340 23.74 58.69 27.91
C GLU A 340 23.20 57.26 28.01
N SER A 341 23.04 56.83 29.26
CA SER A 341 21.96 56.00 29.76
C SER A 341 21.33 54.98 28.80
N LEU A 342 21.71 53.72 28.97
CA LEU A 342 20.75 52.63 28.84
C LEU A 342 20.56 51.96 30.20
N GLU A 343 19.32 52.07 30.67
CA GLU A 343 18.74 51.36 31.79
C GLU A 343 19.02 49.84 31.70
N PRO A 344 19.21 49.15 32.83
CA PRO A 344 19.18 47.70 32.86
C PRO A 344 17.72 47.20 32.88
N PRO A 345 17.26 46.37 31.93
CA PRO A 345 16.06 45.57 32.17
C PRO A 345 16.44 44.36 33.02
N LYS A 346 16.02 44.45 34.29
CA LYS A 346 15.34 43.39 35.06
C LYS A 346 15.70 41.95 34.66
N LYS A 347 16.51 41.33 35.52
CA LYS A 347 16.53 39.90 35.78
C LYS A 347 15.08 39.37 35.82
N ARG A 348 14.65 38.68 34.77
CA ARG A 348 13.61 37.65 34.88
C ARG A 348 14.35 36.34 35.09
N ALA A 349 13.94 35.67 36.15
CA ALA A 349 14.48 34.44 36.66
C ALA A 349 14.66 33.41 35.52
N SER A 350 15.89 32.96 35.35
CA SER A 350 16.13 31.57 34.94
C SER A 350 15.43 30.71 35.98
N LEU A 351 14.33 30.07 35.59
CA LEU A 351 13.70 28.98 36.35
C LEU A 351 14.81 28.03 36.78
N SER A 352 14.80 27.69 38.07
CA SER A 352 15.89 26.92 38.65
C SER A 352 15.88 25.51 38.05
N PRO A 353 17.04 24.85 37.89
CA PRO A 353 17.10 23.46 37.41
C PRO A 353 16.21 22.48 38.19
N ALA A 354 15.78 22.84 39.41
CA ALA A 354 14.87 22.05 40.23
C ALA A 354 13.42 22.07 39.73
N GLU A 355 12.91 23.18 39.19
CA GLU A 355 11.53 23.29 38.67
C GLU A 355 11.38 22.53 37.35
N ILE A 356 12.43 22.51 36.52
CA ILE A 356 12.48 21.72 35.27
C ILE A 356 12.56 20.22 35.58
N LEU A 357 13.26 19.82 36.65
CA LEU A 357 13.30 18.43 37.09
C LEU A 357 11.94 17.98 37.65
N GLU A 358 11.22 18.83 38.38
CA GLU A 358 9.90 18.49 38.93
C GLU A 358 8.83 18.36 37.82
N GLU A 359 8.87 19.20 36.78
CA GLU A 359 8.04 19.03 35.58
C GLU A 359 8.40 17.77 34.80
N GLN A 360 9.70 17.45 34.64
CA GLN A 360 10.13 16.22 33.97
C GLN A 360 9.81 14.97 34.78
N GLU A 361 9.87 15.01 36.10
CA GLU A 361 9.46 13.90 36.98
C GLU A 361 7.93 13.70 36.93
N ALA A 362 7.14 14.78 36.83
CA ALA A 362 5.69 14.69 36.65
C ALA A 362 5.28 14.17 35.25
N GLU A 363 6.03 14.53 34.20
CA GLU A 363 5.84 13.97 32.86
C GLU A 363 6.27 12.50 32.79
N VAL A 364 7.38 12.13 33.44
CA VAL A 364 7.81 10.73 33.54
C VAL A 364 6.80 9.90 34.36
N ALA A 365 6.20 10.46 35.41
CA ALA A 365 5.14 9.78 36.15
C ALA A 365 3.88 9.57 35.30
N LYS A 366 3.47 10.57 34.49
CA LYS A 366 2.37 10.42 33.53
C LYS A 366 2.66 9.37 32.46
N LEU A 367 3.86 9.39 31.89
CA LEU A 367 4.29 8.40 30.91
C LEU A 367 4.42 7.01 31.53
N GLN A 368 4.84 6.89 32.79
CA GLN A 368 4.84 5.62 33.53
C GLN A 368 3.43 5.12 33.81
N ASP A 369 2.47 5.99 34.11
CA ASP A 369 1.07 5.61 34.29
C ASP A 369 0.39 5.26 32.95
N GLU A 370 0.80 5.90 31.86
CA GLU A 370 0.36 5.57 30.50
C GLU A 370 0.98 4.26 30.00
N VAL A 371 2.24 3.97 30.34
CA VAL A 371 2.91 2.68 30.10
C VAL A 371 2.30 1.58 30.97
N LYS A 372 1.99 1.83 32.25
CA LYS A 372 1.26 0.87 33.10
C LYS A 372 -0.17 0.64 32.61
N ALA A 373 -0.84 1.67 32.11
CA ALA A 373 -2.13 1.54 31.44
C ALA A 373 -1.98 0.65 30.20
N MET A 374 -0.94 0.86 29.38
CA MET A 374 -0.62 0.06 28.19
C MET A 374 -0.24 -1.40 28.53
N GLU A 375 0.51 -1.64 29.61
CA GLU A 375 0.82 -2.98 30.13
C GLU A 375 -0.42 -3.68 30.70
N SER A 376 -1.41 -2.93 31.23
CA SER A 376 -2.69 -3.50 31.67
C SER A 376 -3.55 -4.02 30.50
N TRP A 377 -3.32 -3.54 29.27
CA TRP A 377 -3.96 -4.04 28.04
C TRP A 377 -3.33 -5.32 27.48
N ASP A 378 -2.13 -5.70 27.94
CA ASP A 378 -1.39 -6.87 27.45
C ASP A 378 -1.33 -8.04 28.46
N ARG A 379 -2.21 -8.08 29.47
CA ARG A 379 -2.39 -9.29 30.28
C ARG A 379 -3.28 -10.30 29.54
N PRO A 380 -2.75 -11.49 29.14
CA PRO A 380 -3.57 -12.52 28.52
C PRO A 380 -4.49 -13.14 29.60
N VAL A 381 -5.79 -12.89 29.48
CA VAL A 381 -6.81 -13.67 30.20
C VAL A 381 -6.98 -14.98 29.44
N SER A 382 -6.32 -16.03 29.93
CA SER A 382 -6.42 -17.36 29.34
C SER A 382 -7.74 -18.00 29.78
N THR A 383 -8.72 -18.10 28.87
CA THR A 383 -9.86 -19.00 29.03
C THR A 383 -9.83 -20.07 27.94
N SER A 384 -9.27 -21.21 28.34
CA SER A 384 -9.71 -22.57 28.00
C SER A 384 -10.43 -22.77 26.66
N SER A 385 -9.73 -23.52 25.81
CA SER A 385 -10.23 -24.35 24.72
C SER A 385 -10.49 -23.63 23.40
N THR A 386 -9.60 -23.94 22.45
CA THR A 386 -9.45 -23.42 21.07
C THR A 386 -8.85 -22.02 20.99
N ASP A 387 -7.72 -21.96 20.28
CA ASP A 387 -6.83 -20.82 20.14
C ASP A 387 -7.55 -19.56 19.65
N ILE A 388 -7.91 -18.66 20.56
CA ILE A 388 -8.47 -17.35 20.20
C ILE A 388 -7.86 -16.28 21.10
N LEU A 389 -6.86 -15.57 20.56
CA LEU A 389 -6.37 -14.33 21.16
C LEU A 389 -7.28 -13.19 20.69
N ILE A 390 -8.26 -12.83 21.51
CA ILE A 390 -9.15 -11.69 21.22
C ILE A 390 -8.44 -10.41 21.67
N LYS A 391 -7.78 -9.68 20.76
CA LYS A 391 -7.43 -8.27 20.99
C LYS A 391 -8.62 -7.39 20.59
N VAL A 392 -9.29 -6.80 21.58
CA VAL A 392 -10.36 -5.82 21.36
C VAL A 392 -9.73 -4.44 21.27
N GLN A 393 -9.72 -3.86 20.07
CA GLN A 393 -9.64 -2.40 19.89
C GLN A 393 -10.97 -1.90 19.33
N GLY A 394 -11.62 -0.99 20.06
CA GLY A 394 -12.55 0.01 19.51
C GLY A 394 -13.75 -0.49 18.70
N HIS A 395 -14.25 -1.71 18.92
CA HIS A 395 -15.42 -2.30 18.23
C HIS A 395 -15.21 -2.88 16.82
N ARG A 396 -14.04 -3.45 16.49
CA ARG A 396 -13.94 -4.36 15.34
C ARG A 396 -13.25 -5.68 15.67
N LEU A 397 -14.01 -6.77 15.52
CA LEU A 397 -13.49 -8.13 15.46
C LEU A 397 -12.88 -8.36 14.08
N TYR A 398 -11.56 -8.39 13.99
CA TYR A 398 -10.88 -8.84 12.79
C TYR A 398 -10.52 -10.32 12.96
N TYR A 399 -11.22 -11.17 12.22
CA TYR A 399 -10.84 -12.57 12.03
C TYR A 399 -9.74 -12.63 10.98
N VAL A 400 -8.48 -12.71 11.41
CA VAL A 400 -7.41 -13.21 10.55
C VAL A 400 -7.20 -14.67 10.91
N PRO A 401 -7.36 -15.63 9.97
CA PRO A 401 -7.03 -17.02 10.23
C PRO A 401 -5.55 -17.09 10.58
N ILE A 402 -5.22 -17.34 11.85
CA ILE A 402 -3.85 -17.47 12.34
C ILE A 402 -3.08 -18.51 11.49
N ALA A 403 -3.77 -19.48 10.90
CA ALA A 403 -3.22 -20.47 9.96
C ALA A 403 -2.58 -19.86 8.70
N LEU A 404 -3.17 -18.83 8.09
CA LEU A 404 -2.60 -18.17 6.90
C LEU A 404 -1.34 -17.39 7.26
N GLN A 405 -1.37 -16.65 8.38
CA GLN A 405 -0.20 -15.96 8.89
C GLN A 405 0.90 -16.95 9.32
N GLN A 406 0.52 -18.10 9.89
CA GLN A 406 1.47 -19.16 10.22
C GLN A 406 2.09 -19.77 8.96
N ALA A 407 1.33 -19.97 7.89
CA ALA A 407 1.84 -20.48 6.61
C ALA A 407 2.77 -19.47 5.91
N GLU A 408 2.42 -18.18 5.90
CA GLU A 408 3.28 -17.10 5.40
C GLU A 408 4.57 -16.95 6.23
N LEU A 409 4.46 -17.05 7.56
CA LEU A 409 5.63 -17.03 8.44
C LEU A 409 6.48 -18.29 8.28
N GLN A 410 5.89 -19.44 7.98
CA GLN A 410 6.60 -20.68 7.67
C GLN A 410 7.34 -20.55 6.33
N SER A 411 6.68 -20.08 5.27
CA SER A 411 7.32 -19.89 3.96
C SER A 411 8.48 -18.89 4.02
N LEU A 412 8.29 -17.76 4.72
CA LEU A 412 9.35 -16.78 4.92
C LEU A 412 10.50 -17.30 5.81
N ARG A 413 10.20 -18.15 6.79
CA ARG A 413 11.23 -18.83 7.60
C ARG A 413 12.02 -19.82 6.77
N GLU A 414 11.34 -20.62 5.94
CA GLU A 414 11.97 -21.54 5.00
C GLU A 414 12.83 -20.81 3.98
N GLU A 415 12.34 -19.71 3.38
CA GLU A 415 13.13 -18.87 2.47
C GLU A 415 14.36 -18.28 3.15
N ARG A 416 14.21 -17.76 4.37
CA ARG A 416 15.35 -17.26 5.16
C ARG A 416 16.34 -18.38 5.49
N GLN A 417 15.86 -19.59 5.75
CA GLN A 417 16.71 -20.75 6.02
C GLN A 417 17.46 -21.20 4.77
N ARG A 418 16.78 -21.29 3.61
CA ARG A 418 17.41 -21.52 2.30
C ARG A 418 18.48 -20.47 1.98
N GLN A 419 18.22 -19.19 2.25
CA GLN A 419 19.20 -18.12 2.08
C GLN A 419 20.41 -18.25 3.02
N LYS A 420 20.22 -18.77 4.24
CA LYS A 420 21.33 -19.04 5.17
C LYS A 420 22.17 -20.23 4.71
N GLU A 421 21.54 -21.29 4.21
CA GLU A 421 22.22 -22.47 3.66
C GLU A 421 23.05 -22.09 2.43
N LEU A 422 22.48 -21.29 1.52
CA LEU A 422 23.21 -20.75 0.36
C LEU A 422 24.42 -19.88 0.74
N ARG A 423 24.35 -19.14 1.87
CA ARG A 423 25.46 -18.32 2.39
C ARG A 423 26.49 -19.12 3.20
N ALA A 424 26.12 -20.31 3.67
CA ALA A 424 26.98 -21.20 4.43
C ALA A 424 27.84 -22.11 3.54
N HIS A 425 27.61 -22.12 2.22
CA HIS A 425 28.44 -22.86 1.29
C HIS A 425 29.73 -22.12 0.99
N ASP A 426 30.86 -22.75 1.33
CA ASP A 426 32.21 -22.22 1.11
C ASP A 426 32.61 -22.24 -0.38
N ASP A 427 31.97 -23.06 -1.22
CA ASP A 427 32.24 -23.19 -2.66
C ASP A 427 31.16 -22.49 -3.54
N PRO A 428 31.51 -21.41 -4.25
CA PRO A 428 30.54 -20.64 -5.04
C PRO A 428 29.98 -21.40 -6.25
N GLY A 429 30.71 -22.39 -6.78
CA GLY A 429 30.27 -23.21 -7.91
C GLY A 429 29.15 -24.18 -7.57
N GLU A 430 29.20 -24.81 -6.38
CA GLU A 430 28.12 -25.70 -5.92
C GLU A 430 26.86 -24.91 -5.57
N ALA A 431 27.01 -23.74 -4.94
CA ALA A 431 25.89 -22.84 -4.64
C ALA A 431 25.17 -22.39 -5.92
N LEU A 432 25.93 -22.07 -6.98
CA LEU A 432 25.36 -21.71 -8.28
C LEU A 432 24.61 -22.89 -8.92
N ASN A 433 25.18 -24.10 -8.91
CA ASN A 433 24.55 -25.28 -9.49
C ASN A 433 23.26 -25.67 -8.75
N ARG A 434 23.23 -25.56 -7.41
CA ARG A 434 22.01 -25.77 -6.62
C ARG A 434 20.94 -24.73 -6.95
N ALA A 435 21.31 -23.45 -7.01
CA ALA A 435 20.37 -22.38 -7.38
C ALA A 435 19.81 -22.52 -8.81
N LEU A 436 20.62 -23.02 -9.75
CA LEU A 436 20.16 -23.34 -11.10
C LEU A 436 19.19 -24.52 -11.11
N SER A 437 19.48 -25.59 -10.35
CA SER A 437 18.57 -26.73 -10.19
C SER A 437 17.24 -26.32 -9.57
N ASP A 438 17.27 -25.53 -8.50
CA ASP A 438 16.07 -25.02 -7.81
C ASP A 438 15.22 -24.15 -8.76
N ARG A 439 15.87 -23.31 -9.56
CA ARG A 439 15.19 -22.50 -10.58
C ARG A 439 14.56 -23.38 -11.65
N ASP A 440 15.29 -24.35 -12.18
CA ASP A 440 14.82 -25.20 -13.25
C ASP A 440 13.65 -26.11 -12.75
N GLU A 441 13.69 -26.59 -11.51
CA GLU A 441 12.56 -27.25 -10.85
C GLU A 441 11.35 -26.33 -10.66
N ALA A 442 11.56 -25.09 -10.22
CA ALA A 442 10.47 -24.12 -10.08
C ALA A 442 9.84 -23.77 -11.42
N VAL A 443 10.65 -23.65 -12.49
CA VAL A 443 10.17 -23.42 -13.86
C VAL A 443 9.35 -24.62 -14.35
N ASN A 444 9.79 -25.85 -14.10
CA ASN A 444 9.04 -27.05 -14.48
C ASN A 444 7.70 -27.14 -13.74
N LYS A 445 7.68 -26.93 -12.42
CA LYS A 445 6.45 -26.88 -11.61
C LYS A 445 5.50 -25.77 -12.09
N ALA A 446 6.02 -24.59 -12.43
CA ALA A 446 5.22 -23.50 -12.96
C ALA A 446 4.62 -23.84 -14.34
N LEU A 447 5.36 -24.56 -15.18
CA LEU A 447 4.87 -25.04 -16.47
C LEU A 447 3.76 -26.08 -16.29
N GLU A 448 3.94 -27.05 -15.39
CA GLU A 448 2.92 -28.06 -15.05
C GLU A 448 1.64 -27.41 -14.55
N LEU A 449 1.73 -26.53 -13.56
CA LEU A 449 0.58 -25.79 -13.03
C LEU A 449 -0.10 -24.93 -14.11
N SER A 450 0.67 -24.33 -15.03
CA SER A 450 0.12 -23.58 -16.16
C SER A 450 -0.68 -24.47 -17.12
N LEU A 451 -0.22 -25.70 -17.38
CA LEU A 451 -0.93 -26.67 -18.21
C LEU A 451 -2.20 -27.17 -17.51
N GLU A 452 -2.14 -27.46 -16.21
CA GLU A 452 -3.30 -27.84 -15.41
C GLU A 452 -4.35 -26.72 -15.38
N LEU A 453 -3.93 -25.47 -15.18
CA LEU A 453 -4.84 -24.33 -15.16
C LEU A 453 -5.52 -24.14 -16.53
N LYS A 454 -4.79 -24.31 -17.63
CA LYS A 454 -5.38 -24.31 -18.98
C LYS A 454 -6.39 -25.44 -19.15
N ARG A 455 -6.09 -26.64 -18.66
CA ARG A 455 -7.00 -27.79 -18.72
C ARG A 455 -8.29 -27.52 -17.94
N VAL A 456 -8.18 -27.07 -16.69
CA VAL A 456 -9.33 -26.72 -15.85
C VAL A 456 -10.14 -25.58 -16.47
N SER A 457 -9.49 -24.59 -17.08
CA SER A 457 -10.20 -23.51 -17.79
C SER A 457 -11.00 -24.05 -18.98
N LEU A 458 -10.45 -24.98 -19.75
CA LEU A 458 -11.17 -25.60 -20.87
C LEU A 458 -12.36 -26.44 -20.40
N GLU A 459 -12.20 -27.21 -19.32
CA GLU A 459 -13.27 -27.99 -18.69
C GLU A 459 -14.38 -27.08 -18.14
N ARG A 460 -14.02 -25.97 -17.49
CA ARG A 460 -14.99 -24.93 -17.08
C ARG A 460 -15.77 -24.37 -18.29
N ASP A 461 -15.08 -24.11 -19.39
CA ASP A 461 -15.71 -23.52 -20.59
C ASP A 461 -16.57 -24.54 -21.35
N SER A 462 -16.25 -25.84 -21.31
CA SER A 462 -17.15 -26.90 -21.82
C SER A 462 -18.39 -27.04 -20.96
N LEU A 463 -18.24 -27.12 -19.63
CA LEU A 463 -19.37 -27.21 -18.71
C LEU A 463 -20.28 -25.97 -18.82
N SER A 464 -19.71 -24.78 -18.95
CA SER A 464 -20.49 -23.54 -19.15
C SER A 464 -21.31 -23.58 -20.43
N ARG A 465 -20.77 -24.14 -21.52
CA ARG A 465 -21.50 -24.34 -22.79
C ARG A 465 -22.62 -25.37 -22.66
N GLU A 466 -22.39 -26.46 -21.94
CA GLU A 466 -23.40 -27.48 -21.65
C GLU A 466 -24.55 -26.92 -20.80
N LEU A 467 -24.22 -26.14 -19.76
CA LEU A 467 -25.19 -25.45 -18.92
C LEU A 467 -26.06 -24.49 -19.73
N LEU A 468 -25.45 -23.69 -20.63
CA LEU A 468 -26.19 -22.80 -21.52
C LEU A 468 -27.11 -23.56 -22.49
N ARG A 469 -26.69 -24.72 -23.01
CA ARG A 469 -27.58 -25.59 -23.80
C ARG A 469 -28.74 -26.11 -22.97
N ALA A 470 -28.49 -26.61 -21.77
CA ALA A 470 -29.53 -27.13 -20.88
C ALA A 470 -30.54 -26.04 -20.50
N ILE A 471 -30.06 -24.82 -20.19
CA ILE A 471 -30.94 -23.67 -19.94
C ILE A 471 -31.78 -23.37 -21.18
N SER A 472 -31.18 -23.33 -22.37
CA SER A 472 -31.90 -23.06 -23.61
C SER A 472 -32.97 -24.11 -23.92
N GLN A 473 -32.67 -25.40 -23.68
CA GLN A 473 -33.64 -26.49 -23.81
C GLN A 473 -34.79 -26.36 -22.80
N LYS A 474 -34.48 -26.03 -21.54
CA LYS A 474 -35.49 -25.79 -20.51
C LYS A 474 -36.39 -24.61 -20.89
N VAL A 475 -35.82 -23.53 -21.45
CA VAL A 475 -36.59 -22.38 -21.94
C VAL A 475 -37.51 -22.79 -23.10
N ALA A 476 -37.05 -23.61 -24.05
CA ALA A 476 -37.90 -24.11 -25.13
C ALA A 476 -39.07 -24.96 -24.61
N LEU A 477 -38.81 -25.91 -23.70
CA LEU A 477 -39.86 -26.75 -23.12
C LEU A 477 -40.87 -25.95 -22.29
N THR A 478 -40.43 -24.91 -21.60
CA THR A 478 -41.34 -24.02 -20.86
C THR A 478 -42.23 -23.21 -21.80
N GLN A 479 -41.70 -22.74 -22.93
CA GLN A 479 -42.50 -22.09 -23.98
C GLN A 479 -43.52 -23.05 -24.63
N GLU A 480 -43.14 -24.31 -24.89
CA GLU A 480 -44.06 -25.34 -25.40
C GLU A 480 -45.18 -25.65 -24.40
N LEU A 481 -44.85 -25.69 -23.11
CA LEU A 481 -45.84 -25.85 -22.04
C LEU A 481 -46.82 -24.68 -21.96
N GLU A 482 -46.33 -23.43 -22.06
CA GLU A 482 -47.17 -22.23 -22.10
C GLU A 482 -48.11 -22.26 -23.32
N ALA A 483 -47.59 -22.60 -24.50
CA ALA A 483 -48.40 -22.74 -25.71
C ALA A 483 -49.48 -23.82 -25.57
N TRP A 484 -49.15 -24.97 -24.97
CA TRP A 484 -50.13 -26.02 -24.71
C TRP A 484 -51.19 -25.58 -23.68
N GLN A 485 -50.81 -24.83 -22.66
CA GLN A 485 -51.75 -24.28 -21.68
C GLN A 485 -52.74 -23.32 -22.34
N ASP A 486 -52.27 -22.45 -23.24
CA ASP A 486 -53.12 -21.54 -24.00
C ASP A 486 -54.10 -22.30 -24.89
N ASP A 487 -53.63 -23.32 -25.63
CA ASP A 487 -54.48 -24.18 -26.46
C ASP A 487 -55.55 -24.90 -25.62
N MET A 488 -55.17 -25.46 -24.47
CA MET A 488 -56.10 -26.13 -23.57
C MET A 488 -57.14 -25.17 -22.99
N GLN A 489 -56.76 -23.95 -22.64
CA GLN A 489 -57.71 -22.91 -22.21
C GLN A 489 -58.72 -22.58 -23.31
N VAL A 490 -58.28 -22.52 -24.57
CA VAL A 490 -59.18 -22.33 -25.73
C VAL A 490 -60.15 -23.49 -25.86
N VAL A 491 -59.68 -24.73 -25.78
CA VAL A 491 -60.52 -25.95 -25.87
C VAL A 491 -61.54 -25.99 -24.73
N ILE A 492 -61.12 -25.75 -23.48
CA ILE A 492 -62.02 -25.69 -22.32
C ILE A 492 -63.06 -24.57 -22.51
N GLY A 493 -62.65 -23.40 -22.99
CA GLY A 493 -63.54 -22.29 -23.28
C GLY A 493 -64.56 -22.62 -24.39
N GLN A 494 -64.17 -23.34 -25.43
CA GLN A 494 -65.08 -23.84 -26.46
C GLN A 494 -66.06 -24.89 -25.91
N GLN A 495 -65.59 -25.81 -25.07
CA GLN A 495 -66.42 -26.84 -24.43
C GLN A 495 -67.47 -26.23 -23.48
N LEU A 496 -67.09 -25.24 -22.68
CA LEU A 496 -68.02 -24.52 -21.80
C LEU A 496 -69.07 -23.73 -22.61
N ARG A 497 -68.68 -23.10 -23.72
CA ARG A 497 -69.61 -22.41 -24.62
C ARG A 497 -70.60 -23.38 -25.27
N SER A 498 -70.12 -24.53 -25.74
CA SER A 498 -70.97 -25.55 -26.38
C SER A 498 -71.90 -26.22 -25.37
N GLN A 499 -71.46 -26.46 -24.13
CA GLN A 499 -72.33 -26.91 -23.03
C GLN A 499 -73.42 -25.89 -22.71
N ARG A 500 -73.08 -24.61 -22.53
CA ARG A 500 -74.07 -23.55 -22.31
C ARG A 500 -75.08 -23.44 -23.46
N GLN A 501 -74.63 -23.56 -24.71
CA GLN A 501 -75.55 -23.59 -25.85
C GLN A 501 -76.49 -24.80 -25.82
N LYS A 502 -75.98 -25.99 -25.47
CA LYS A 502 -76.82 -27.19 -25.29
C LYS A 502 -77.83 -27.01 -24.18
N GLU A 503 -77.43 -26.53 -23.01
CA GLU A 503 -78.32 -26.24 -21.88
C GLU A 503 -79.40 -25.21 -22.25
N LEU A 504 -79.02 -24.13 -22.93
CA LEU A 504 -79.97 -23.12 -23.42
C LEU A 504 -80.95 -23.71 -24.44
N SER A 505 -80.48 -24.56 -25.35
CA SER A 505 -81.36 -25.25 -26.33
C SER A 505 -82.29 -26.26 -25.67
N ALA A 506 -81.82 -26.99 -24.66
CA ALA A 506 -82.61 -27.93 -23.88
C ALA A 506 -83.68 -27.21 -23.05
N ALA A 507 -83.30 -26.11 -22.40
CA ALA A 507 -84.22 -25.24 -21.65
C ALA A 507 -85.26 -24.57 -22.57
N ALA A 508 -84.88 -24.18 -23.78
CA ALA A 508 -85.83 -23.67 -24.78
C ALA A 508 -86.82 -24.76 -25.21
N SER A 509 -86.35 -25.99 -25.47
CA SER A 509 -87.21 -27.12 -25.89
C SER A 509 -88.16 -27.63 -24.81
N SER A 510 -87.83 -27.45 -23.51
CA SER A 510 -88.73 -27.79 -22.40
C SER A 510 -89.75 -26.69 -22.07
N SER A 511 -89.63 -25.51 -22.69
CA SER A 511 -90.50 -24.35 -22.45
C SER A 511 -91.61 -24.15 -23.50
N THR A 512 -91.62 -24.95 -24.56
CA THR A 512 -92.71 -24.97 -25.55
C THR A 512 -93.80 -25.99 -25.12
N PRO A 513 -95.03 -25.54 -24.81
CA PRO A 513 -96.14 -26.37 -24.34
C PRO A 513 -96.74 -27.29 -25.41
#